data_AF-A0A821Y7I4-F1
#
_entry.id   AF-A0A821Y7I4-F1
#
_cell.length_a   1.000
_cell.length_b   1.000
_cell.length_c   1.000
_cell.angle_alpha   90.00
_cell.angle_beta   90.00
_cell.angle_gamma   90.00
#
_symmetry.space_group_name_H-M   'P 1'
#
loop_
_entity.id
_entity.type
_entity.pdbx_description
1 polymer ?
#
loop_
_entity_poly.entity_id
_entity_poly.type
_entity_poly.pdbx_seq_one_letter_code
_entity_poly.pdbx_strand_id
1 'polypeptide(L)'
;MKFIVYTAQFGKQLHKTQGIFAQLYVVQPFSGCSELLSSHYLSFRIGIVGRGDCMFIEKARHLENAQAIAGIVIDNNLSLKSSTGAIFSMSGD
;
A
#
# COMPACT_ATOMS: atom_id res chain seq x y z
N MET A 1 -8.01 -6.95 18.03
CA MET A 1 -8.23 -6.08 16.84
C MET A 1 -7.88 -6.90 15.61
N LYS A 2 -8.75 -6.96 14.59
CA LYS A 2 -8.56 -7.80 13.39
C LYS A 2 -8.59 -6.90 12.15
N PHE A 3 -7.58 -7.01 11.30
CA PHE A 3 -7.52 -6.31 10.02
C PHE A 3 -7.88 -7.27 8.89
N ILE A 4 -8.65 -6.79 7.91
CA ILE A 4 -8.88 -7.48 6.64
C ILE A 4 -7.93 -6.85 5.64
N VAL A 5 -7.15 -7.68 4.96
CA VAL A 5 -6.12 -7.26 4.02
C VAL A 5 -6.23 -8.06 2.73
N TYR A 6 -5.84 -7.44 1.63
CA TYR A 6 -5.69 -8.07 0.33
C TYR A 6 -4.26 -7.86 -0.16
N THR A 7 -3.69 -8.88 -0.80
CA THR A 7 -2.33 -8.80 -1.33
C THR A 7 -2.35 -8.20 -2.73
N ALA A 8 -1.39 -7.32 -3.01
CA ALA A 8 -1.17 -6.86 -4.37
C ALA A 8 -0.78 -8.02 -5.30
N GLN A 9 -1.21 -7.95 -6.57
CA GLN A 9 -0.81 -8.90 -7.63
C GLN A 9 0.48 -8.44 -8.35
N PHE A 10 1.30 -7.66 -7.66
CA PHE A 10 2.57 -7.14 -8.16
C PHE A 10 3.58 -7.03 -7.01
N GLY A 11 4.86 -6.86 -7.37
CA GLY A 11 5.96 -6.83 -6.42
C GLY A 11 6.34 -8.21 -5.90
N LYS A 12 7.05 -8.25 -4.77
CA LYS A 12 7.52 -9.50 -4.18
C LYS A 12 6.35 -10.27 -3.56
N GLN A 13 6.15 -11.52 -3.98
CA GLN A 13 5.19 -12.41 -3.34
C GLN A 13 5.71 -12.80 -1.95
N LEU A 14 4.93 -12.47 -0.92
CA LEU A 14 5.20 -12.88 0.45
C LEU A 14 4.52 -14.23 0.70
N HIS A 15 5.30 -15.27 0.96
CA HIS A 15 4.78 -16.57 1.36
C HIS A 15 4.51 -16.61 2.87
N LYS A 16 3.71 -17.59 3.32
CA LYS A 16 3.26 -17.71 4.73
C LYS A 16 4.40 -17.72 5.76
N THR A 17 5.63 -18.05 5.36
CA THR A 17 6.81 -18.14 6.23
C THR A 17 7.72 -16.90 6.19
N GLN A 18 7.49 -15.96 5.26
CA GLN A 18 8.30 -14.75 5.11
C GLN A 18 7.42 -13.50 5.16
N GLY A 19 7.46 -12.80 6.30
CA GLY A 19 6.88 -11.48 6.49
C GLY A 19 7.94 -10.38 6.45
N ILE A 20 7.49 -9.15 6.23
CA ILE A 20 8.32 -7.96 6.38
C ILE A 20 7.96 -7.31 7.72
N PHE A 21 8.97 -7.09 8.57
CA PHE A 21 8.82 -6.40 9.85
C PHE A 21 9.63 -5.11 9.83
N ALA A 22 8.95 -3.96 9.83
CA ALA A 22 9.59 -2.66 9.97
C ALA A 22 8.61 -1.62 10.52
N GLN A 23 9.13 -0.42 10.81
CA GLN A 23 8.34 0.70 11.29
C GLN A 23 7.38 1.21 10.21
N LEU A 24 6.21 1.68 10.64
CA LEU A 24 5.22 2.32 9.78
C LEU A 24 5.53 3.82 9.66
N TYR A 25 5.33 4.38 8.47
CA TYR A 25 5.39 5.82 8.25
C TYR A 25 4.24 6.26 7.34
N VAL A 26 3.46 7.24 7.79
CA VAL A 26 2.42 7.86 6.96
C VAL A 26 3.11 8.84 6.02
N VAL A 27 3.02 8.59 4.72
CA VAL A 27 3.77 9.38 3.73
C VAL A 27 3.09 10.71 3.41
N GLN A 28 3.87 11.65 2.88
CA GLN A 28 3.38 12.94 2.42
C GLN A 28 3.84 13.21 0.97
N PRO A 29 2.91 13.44 0.02
CA PRO A 29 1.45 13.50 0.22
C PRO A 29 0.83 12.14 0.51
N PHE A 30 -0.26 12.11 1.30
CA PHE A 30 -0.93 10.86 1.69
C PHE A 30 -1.53 10.11 0.50
N SER A 31 -1.83 10.80 -0.61
CA SER A 31 -2.25 10.16 -1.86
C SER A 31 -1.16 9.27 -2.44
N GLY A 32 0.13 9.57 -2.24
CA GLY A 32 1.24 8.80 -2.82
C GLY A 32 1.28 8.81 -4.35
N CYS A 33 0.65 9.80 -4.99
CA CYS A 33 0.54 9.93 -6.44
C CYS A 33 1.54 10.93 -7.05
N SER A 34 2.49 11.38 -6.24
CA SER A 34 3.60 12.24 -6.65
C SER A 34 4.84 11.86 -5.85
N GLU A 35 5.95 12.53 -6.15
CA GLU A 35 7.19 12.40 -5.36
C GLU A 35 6.93 12.69 -3.88
N LEU A 36 7.52 11.85 -3.01
CA LEU A 36 7.30 11.90 -1.57
C LEU A 36 8.34 12.82 -0.93
N LEU A 37 7.88 13.85 -0.23
CA LEU A 37 8.71 14.94 0.32
C LEU A 37 9.67 14.50 1.44
N SER A 38 9.51 13.27 1.95
CA SER A 38 10.17 12.75 3.15
C SER A 38 10.84 11.38 2.95
N SER A 39 11.48 11.14 1.81
CA SER A 39 12.11 9.85 1.46
C SER A 39 13.10 9.33 2.53
N HIS A 40 13.86 10.22 3.17
CA HIS A 40 14.79 9.84 4.24
C HIS A 40 14.09 9.21 5.46
N TYR A 41 12.89 9.69 5.81
CA TYR A 41 12.10 9.11 6.90
C TYR A 41 11.41 7.81 6.53
N LEU A 42 11.29 7.53 5.22
CA LEU A 42 10.62 6.36 4.68
C LEU A 42 11.59 5.22 4.34
N SER A 43 12.88 5.54 4.23
CA SER A 43 13.94 4.57 3.97
C SER A 43 13.90 3.41 4.97
N PHE A 44 13.83 2.18 4.45
CA PHE A 44 13.73 0.94 5.24
C PHE A 44 12.46 0.81 6.11
N ARG A 45 11.42 1.59 5.80
CA ARG A 45 10.12 1.56 6.51
C ARG A 45 9.00 1.11 5.59
N ILE A 46 7.85 0.82 6.19
CA ILE A 46 6.62 0.50 5.49
C ILE A 46 5.81 1.80 5.33
N GLY A 47 5.58 2.22 4.09
CA GLY A 47 4.83 3.43 3.79
C GLY A 47 3.32 3.20 3.83
N ILE A 48 2.59 4.10 4.49
CA ILE A 48 1.13 4.12 4.51
C ILE A 48 0.63 5.22 3.60
N VAL A 49 -0.19 4.85 2.61
CA VAL A 49 -0.84 5.75 1.64
C VAL A 49 -2.35 5.56 1.65
N GLY A 50 -3.09 6.56 1.20
CA GLY A 50 -4.54 6.48 0.98
C GLY A 50 -4.91 5.90 -0.38
N ARG A 51 -6.06 5.22 -0.44
CA ARG A 51 -6.73 4.86 -1.69
C ARG A 51 -7.23 6.11 -2.43
N GLY A 52 -7.14 6.11 -3.76
CA GLY A 52 -7.66 7.17 -4.64
C GLY A 52 -6.58 7.81 -5.52
N ASP A 53 -6.98 8.78 -6.33
CA ASP A 53 -6.17 9.69 -7.17
C ASP A 53 -5.32 9.07 -8.29
N CYS A 54 -4.74 7.89 -8.09
CA CYS A 54 -3.85 7.22 -9.03
C CYS A 54 -3.85 5.71 -8.80
N MET A 55 -3.22 4.95 -9.71
CA MET A 55 -3.19 3.50 -9.64
C MET A 55 -2.32 2.99 -8.47
N PHE A 56 -2.63 1.80 -7.94
CA PHE A 56 -1.84 1.20 -6.85
C PHE A 56 -0.38 0.94 -7.25
N ILE A 57 -0.13 0.62 -8.52
CA ILE A 57 1.22 0.43 -9.04
C ILE A 57 2.02 1.73 -9.05
N GLU A 58 1.37 2.88 -9.30
CA GLU A 58 2.03 4.19 -9.27
C GLU A 58 2.43 4.56 -7.85
N LYS A 59 1.53 4.33 -6.87
CA LYS A 59 1.84 4.49 -5.44
C LYS A 59 3.04 3.62 -5.03
N ALA A 60 3.06 2.37 -5.47
CA ALA A 60 4.16 1.45 -5.18
C ALA A 60 5.51 1.96 -5.75
N ARG A 61 5.51 2.50 -6.97
CA ARG A 61 6.72 3.11 -7.57
C ARG A 61 7.21 4.32 -6.79
N HIS A 62 6.31 5.21 -6.36
CA HIS A 62 6.72 6.37 -5.55
C HIS A 62 7.27 5.96 -4.19
N LEU A 63 6.69 4.93 -3.56
CA LEU A 63 7.20 4.35 -2.31
C LEU A 63 8.58 3.70 -2.50
N GLU A 64 8.76 2.94 -3.57
CA GLU A 64 10.03 2.29 -3.91
C GLU A 64 11.13 3.32 -4.21
N ASN A 65 10.83 4.36 -4.99
CA ASN A 65 11.75 5.47 -5.26
C ASN A 65 12.16 6.21 -3.98
N ALA A 66 11.29 6.24 -2.98
CA ALA A 66 11.56 6.79 -1.65
C ALA A 66 12.17 5.76 -0.67
N GLN A 67 12.64 4.62 -1.18
CA GLN A 67 13.35 3.56 -0.45
C GLN A 67 12.50 2.87 0.65
N ALA A 68 11.18 2.88 0.50
CA ALA A 68 10.29 2.06 1.33
C ALA A 68 10.52 0.57 1.03
N ILE A 69 10.44 -0.28 2.06
CA ILE A 69 10.57 -1.74 1.88
C ILE A 69 9.24 -2.44 1.59
N ALA A 70 8.12 -1.77 1.88
CA ALA A 70 6.78 -2.20 1.55
C ALA A 70 5.80 -1.02 1.65
N GLY A 71 4.61 -1.19 1.06
CA GLY A 71 3.53 -0.21 1.08
C GLY A 71 2.23 -0.82 1.57
N ILE A 72 1.46 -0.04 2.34
CA ILE A 72 0.10 -0.36 2.76
C ILE A 72 -0.82 0.74 2.24
N VAL A 73 -1.81 0.35 1.45
CA VAL A 73 -2.89 1.25 1.01
C VAL A 73 -4.05 1.12 1.98
N ILE A 74 -4.41 2.23 2.63
CA ILE A 74 -5.58 2.30 3.51
C ILE A 74 -6.79 2.67 2.67
N ASP A 75 -7.80 1.81 2.71
CA ASP A 75 -9.10 2.11 2.14
C ASP A 75 -9.86 3.08 3.04
N ASN A 76 -10.38 4.16 2.45
CA ASN A 76 -11.22 5.15 3.11
C ASN A 76 -12.72 4.88 2.86
N ASN A 77 -13.07 3.84 2.09
CA ASN A 77 -14.46 3.49 1.83
C ASN A 77 -15.04 2.68 3.01
N LEU A 78 -15.76 3.40 3.88
CA LEU A 78 -16.47 2.85 5.04
C LEU A 78 -17.55 1.80 4.68
N SER A 79 -17.95 1.72 3.41
CA SER A 79 -18.97 0.78 2.92
C SER A 79 -18.47 -0.67 2.85
N LEU A 80 -17.17 -0.93 3.00
CA LEU A 80 -16.57 -2.27 2.96
C LEU A 80 -16.66 -3.03 4.30
N LYS A 81 -17.54 -2.61 5.20
CA LYS A 81 -17.84 -3.35 6.42
C LYS A 81 -18.60 -4.62 6.07
N SER A 82 -17.88 -5.73 5.94
CA SER A 82 -18.42 -7.10 6.05
C SER A 82 -19.44 -7.50 4.98
N SER A 83 -18.99 -8.17 3.91
CA SER A 83 -19.54 -9.47 3.49
C SER A 83 -18.86 -9.95 2.21
N THR A 84 -18.33 -11.17 2.26
CA THR A 84 -18.29 -12.19 1.20
C THR A 84 -18.29 -11.70 -0.27
N GLY A 85 -17.17 -11.83 -0.97
CA GLY A 85 -17.09 -11.73 -2.43
C GLY A 85 -16.06 -10.72 -2.90
N ALA A 86 -15.31 -11.04 -3.95
CA ALA A 86 -14.21 -10.24 -4.46
C ALA A 86 -14.67 -8.85 -4.92
N ILE A 87 -14.25 -7.78 -4.22
CA ILE A 87 -14.59 -6.37 -4.55
C ILE A 87 -13.49 -5.67 -5.38
N PHE A 88 -12.44 -6.40 -5.77
CA PHE A 88 -11.40 -5.87 -6.64
C PHE A 88 -11.27 -6.73 -7.91
N SER A 89 -12.07 -6.44 -8.94
CA SER A 89 -11.67 -6.76 -10.32
C SER A 89 -10.71 -5.65 -10.74
N MET A 90 -9.41 -5.87 -10.60
CA MET A 90 -8.44 -5.18 -11.44
C MET A 90 -8.80 -5.60 -12.86
N SER A 91 -9.47 -4.73 -13.61
CA SER A 91 -10.01 -5.01 -14.94
C SER A 91 -8.92 -5.67 -15.79
N GLY A 92 -9.21 -6.87 -16.29
CA GLY A 92 -8.45 -7.45 -17.39
C GLY A 92 -8.79 -6.68 -18.65
N ASP A 93 -7.88 -5.79 -19.02
CA ASP A 93 -7.25 -5.62 -20.35
C ASP A 93 -6.27 -4.44 -20.28
#